data_AF-A0A954IVV3-F1
#
_entry.id   AF-A0A954IVV3-F1
#
_cell.length_a   1.000
_cell.length_b   1.000
_cell.length_c   1.000
_cell.angle_alpha   90.00
_cell.angle_beta   90.00
_cell.angle_gamma   90.00
#
_symmetry.space_group_name_H-M   'P 1'
#
loop_
_entity.id
_entity.type
_entity.pdbx_description
1 polymer ?
#
loop_
_entity_poly.entity_id
_entity_poly.type
_entity_poly.pdbx_seq_one_letter_code
_entity_poly.pdbx_strand_id
1 'polypeptide(L)'
;MAARKAPSMAGRALLALLLMIGFYVLAIAICIALAALVYVDITSPGRKHVKLYIFAAVTIGVVVWSIVPRKAAFPDPGIRLTKQRQPRLFSMIEDVAKAAGQPVPKSVFLVNEINAFVAERNARLGFGGERVLGLGLPLMRVLTVPQIKSVIAHEFGHFHGGDTKLGPFLYRTRASIGRTITNLQNADSFLHKPFEWYGKLFLKTTFGISRAQEYAADALSVRIVGVEPVQTSLRRIGEIGPLFDSYLDHEYVPMLRRGVRPPLADGFASYLESADVREMQVSFGESAMQAKGDPYDSHPPISQRIRAAGDVEGAGSESADGPHGVTLLDDVDTLERDLMVFVTQNRSVAEIPADSWARCAGVLQDGWREVAAEHAGRLPAFTCEDIASIARGEREADGDAAGIRDLETFAATISAQIPREERVGAGAYYLGAFLAHAMASHGFEVRTAPGDPIVLHRGESSLQPFDAVGRLARNETDVESWCRDCEQLGISKVLISGTQVAEAAGAKPNSD
;
A
#
# COMPACT_ATOMS: atom_id res chain seq x y z
N MET A 1 31.50 -39.56 5.08
CA MET A 1 30.63 -38.85 4.11
C MET A 1 31.26 -37.50 3.80
N ALA A 2 31.77 -37.29 2.59
CA ALA A 2 32.40 -36.04 2.19
C ALA A 2 31.35 -34.92 2.15
N ALA A 3 31.59 -33.84 2.89
CA ALA A 3 30.79 -32.62 2.81
C ALA A 3 30.80 -32.12 1.35
N ARG A 4 29.66 -32.17 0.67
CA ARG A 4 29.50 -31.58 -0.66
C ARG A 4 29.83 -30.09 -0.53
N LYS A 5 30.98 -29.67 -1.10
CA LYS A 5 31.33 -28.26 -1.26
C LYS A 5 30.15 -27.55 -1.89
N ALA A 6 29.60 -26.54 -1.22
CA ALA A 6 28.58 -25.69 -1.80
C ALA A 6 29.13 -25.11 -3.12
N PRO A 7 28.36 -25.12 -4.22
CA PRO A 7 28.85 -24.61 -5.49
C PRO A 7 29.22 -23.13 -5.35
N SER A 8 30.36 -22.75 -5.93
CA SER A 8 30.86 -21.38 -5.96
C SER A 8 29.85 -20.44 -6.65
N MET A 9 29.92 -19.14 -6.38
CA MET A 9 29.03 -18.14 -6.99
C MET A 9 29.05 -18.20 -8.52
N ALA A 10 30.21 -18.48 -9.13
CA ALA A 10 30.35 -18.70 -10.56
C ALA A 10 29.60 -19.96 -11.05
N GLY A 11 29.65 -21.06 -10.29
CA GLY A 11 28.91 -22.29 -10.62
C GLY A 11 27.39 -22.12 -10.53
N ARG A 12 26.92 -21.35 -9.55
CA ARG A 12 25.50 -20.98 -9.43
C ARG A 12 25.06 -20.05 -10.56
N ALA A 13 25.88 -19.06 -10.91
CA ALA A 13 25.65 -18.16 -12.05
C ALA A 13 25.57 -18.91 -13.39
N LEU A 14 26.47 -19.87 -13.61
CA LEU A 14 26.46 -20.73 -14.80
C LEU A 14 25.20 -21.61 -14.84
N LEU A 15 24.81 -22.21 -13.71
CA LEU A 15 23.58 -22.99 -13.60
C LEU A 15 22.34 -22.14 -13.90
N ALA A 16 22.28 -20.91 -13.40
CA ALA A 16 21.22 -19.96 -13.70
C ALA A 16 21.16 -19.63 -15.21
N LEU A 17 22.32 -19.43 -15.85
CA LEU A 17 22.40 -19.21 -17.30
C LEU A 17 21.91 -20.43 -18.08
N LEU A 18 22.30 -21.64 -17.68
CA LEU A 18 21.87 -22.88 -18.33
C LEU A 18 20.36 -23.10 -18.19
N LEU A 19 19.79 -22.84 -17.01
CA LEU A 19 18.35 -22.92 -16.81
C LEU A 19 17.60 -21.83 -17.61
N MET A 20 18.15 -20.63 -17.75
CA MET A 20 17.58 -19.61 -18.62
C MET A 20 17.55 -20.09 -20.09
N ILE A 21 18.66 -20.63 -20.59
CA ILE A 21 18.72 -21.21 -21.94
C ILE A 21 17.70 -22.34 -22.07
N GLY A 22 17.62 -23.22 -21.07
CA GLY A 22 16.66 -24.32 -21.03
C GLY A 22 15.19 -23.86 -21.06
N PHE A 23 14.85 -22.73 -20.43
CA PHE A 23 13.49 -22.15 -20.51
C PHE A 23 13.12 -21.79 -21.96
N TYR A 24 14.02 -21.10 -22.69
CA TYR A 24 13.78 -20.77 -24.09
C TYR A 24 13.77 -22.00 -24.99
N VAL A 25 14.65 -22.98 -24.76
CA VAL A 25 14.67 -24.25 -25.48
C VAL A 25 13.35 -25.01 -25.29
N LEU A 26 12.85 -25.10 -24.06
CA LEU A 26 11.55 -25.73 -23.76
C LEU A 26 10.43 -25.05 -24.53
N ALA A 27 10.41 -23.72 -24.54
CA ALA A 27 9.38 -22.97 -25.22
C ALA A 27 9.39 -23.17 -26.74
N ILE A 28 10.57 -23.13 -27.35
CA ILE A 28 10.77 -23.41 -28.78
C ILE A 28 10.37 -24.86 -29.09
N ALA A 29 10.73 -25.82 -28.25
CA ALA A 29 10.39 -27.22 -28.43
C ALA A 29 8.86 -27.45 -28.42
N ILE A 30 8.12 -26.79 -27.53
CA ILE A 30 6.65 -26.83 -27.50
C ILE A 30 6.07 -26.27 -28.80
N CYS A 31 6.58 -25.13 -29.29
CA CYS A 31 6.13 -24.55 -30.56
C CYS A 31 6.39 -25.49 -31.74
N ILE A 32 7.58 -26.11 -31.81
CA ILE A 32 7.93 -27.08 -32.86
C ILE A 32 7.03 -28.31 -32.78
N ALA A 33 6.81 -28.86 -31.58
CA ALA A 33 5.95 -30.03 -31.40
C ALA A 33 4.51 -29.77 -31.85
N LEU A 34 3.94 -28.61 -31.50
CA LEU A 34 2.60 -28.21 -31.95
C LEU A 34 2.54 -28.03 -33.47
N ALA A 35 3.54 -27.37 -34.06
CA ALA A 35 3.62 -27.19 -35.50
C ALA A 35 3.75 -28.53 -36.24
N ALA A 36 4.55 -29.46 -35.71
CA ALA A 36 4.70 -30.82 -36.24
C ALA A 36 3.39 -31.61 -36.15
N LEU A 37 2.65 -31.48 -35.05
CA LEU A 37 1.37 -32.17 -34.87
C LEU A 37 0.30 -31.64 -35.85
N VAL A 38 0.28 -30.32 -36.08
CA VAL A 38 -0.54 -29.70 -37.13
C VAL A 38 -0.12 -30.19 -38.52
N TYR A 39 1.18 -30.25 -38.81
CA TYR A 39 1.70 -30.74 -40.09
C TYR A 39 1.27 -32.19 -40.36
N VAL A 40 1.44 -33.08 -39.37
CA VAL A 40 1.04 -34.49 -39.47
C VAL A 40 -0.47 -34.62 -39.72
N ASP A 41 -1.31 -33.85 -39.03
CA ASP A 41 -2.78 -33.89 -39.22
C ASP A 41 -3.19 -33.37 -40.62
N ILE A 42 -2.49 -32.36 -41.14
CA ILE A 42 -2.71 -31.83 -42.51
C ILE A 42 -2.28 -32.85 -43.58
N THR A 43 -1.15 -33.53 -43.40
CA THR A 43 -0.64 -34.49 -44.39
C THR A 43 -1.29 -35.87 -44.31
N SER A 44 -1.88 -36.23 -43.17
CA SER A 44 -2.52 -37.54 -43.00
C SER A 44 -3.89 -37.62 -43.69
N PRO A 45 -4.23 -38.74 -44.34
CA PRO A 45 -5.57 -38.97 -44.85
C PRO A 45 -6.56 -39.12 -43.67
N GLY A 46 -7.64 -38.35 -43.66
CA GLY A 46 -8.64 -38.38 -42.59
C GLY A 46 -9.36 -37.04 -42.35
N ARG A 47 -10.27 -37.03 -41.38
CA ARG A 47 -11.00 -35.82 -40.95
C ARG A 47 -10.03 -34.84 -40.29
N LYS A 48 -10.06 -33.58 -40.73
CA LYS A 48 -9.17 -32.53 -40.22
C LYS A 48 -9.68 -31.96 -38.89
N HIS A 49 -8.75 -31.76 -37.96
CA HIS A 49 -9.07 -31.28 -36.61
C HIS A 49 -8.88 -29.77 -36.51
N VAL A 50 -9.79 -28.97 -37.07
CA VAL A 50 -9.68 -27.49 -37.10
C VAL A 50 -9.46 -26.87 -35.71
N LYS A 51 -10.05 -27.46 -34.65
CA LYS A 51 -9.84 -27.02 -33.25
C LYS A 51 -8.37 -27.11 -32.82
N LEU A 52 -7.64 -28.12 -33.29
CA LEU A 52 -6.20 -28.28 -33.04
C LEU A 52 -5.40 -27.15 -33.70
N TYR A 53 -5.77 -26.73 -34.91
CA TYR A 53 -5.05 -25.68 -35.63
C TYR A 53 -5.21 -24.33 -34.94
N ILE A 54 -6.43 -24.00 -34.53
CA ILE A 54 -6.72 -22.79 -33.75
C ILE A 54 -5.94 -22.84 -32.43
N PHE A 55 -5.99 -23.96 -31.72
CA PHE A 55 -5.25 -24.14 -30.47
C PHE A 55 -3.74 -23.97 -30.64
N ALA A 56 -3.14 -24.61 -31.65
CA ALA A 56 -1.71 -24.53 -31.93
C ALA A 56 -1.31 -23.10 -32.34
N ALA A 57 -2.09 -22.45 -33.20
CA ALA A 57 -1.83 -21.07 -33.64
C ALA A 57 -1.91 -20.07 -32.46
N VAL A 58 -2.93 -20.18 -31.61
CA VAL A 58 -3.06 -19.35 -30.40
C VAL A 58 -1.91 -19.62 -29.44
N THR A 59 -1.57 -20.88 -29.19
CA THR A 59 -0.48 -21.25 -28.26
C THR A 59 0.87 -20.75 -28.74
N ILE A 60 1.23 -21.03 -30.00
CA ILE A 60 2.47 -20.54 -30.61
C ILE A 60 2.49 -19.01 -30.59
N GLY A 61 1.36 -18.38 -30.93
CA GLY A 61 1.17 -16.94 -30.84
C GLY A 61 1.48 -16.41 -29.44
N VAL A 62 0.86 -16.96 -28.39
CA VAL A 62 1.08 -16.57 -26.99
C VAL A 62 2.52 -16.80 -26.57
N VAL A 63 3.12 -17.95 -26.88
CA VAL A 63 4.51 -18.28 -26.50
C VAL A 63 5.49 -17.33 -27.18
N VAL A 64 5.39 -17.13 -28.50
CA VAL A 64 6.23 -16.17 -29.24
C VAL A 64 6.01 -14.76 -28.71
N TRP A 65 4.75 -14.35 -28.52
CA TRP A 65 4.38 -13.06 -27.94
C TRP A 65 5.00 -12.85 -26.55
N SER A 66 5.11 -13.90 -25.74
CA SER A 66 5.64 -13.86 -24.37
C SER A 66 7.17 -13.91 -24.30
N ILE A 67 7.83 -14.46 -25.32
CA ILE A 67 9.30 -14.61 -25.39
C ILE A 67 9.96 -13.42 -26.08
N VAL A 68 9.31 -12.85 -27.10
CA VAL A 68 9.87 -11.72 -27.85
C VAL A 68 10.01 -10.53 -26.90
N PRO A 69 11.23 -10.03 -26.64
CA PRO A 69 11.45 -8.90 -25.74
C PRO A 69 10.75 -7.67 -26.29
N ARG A 70 9.61 -7.29 -25.72
CA ARG A 70 8.98 -6.02 -26.05
C ARG A 70 9.76 -4.89 -25.40
N LYS A 71 9.78 -3.75 -26.07
CA LYS A 71 9.98 -2.48 -25.39
C LYS A 71 8.79 -2.31 -24.46
N ALA A 72 8.91 -2.79 -23.23
CA ALA A 72 7.99 -2.38 -22.18
C ALA A 72 8.12 -0.86 -22.09
N ALA A 73 7.03 -0.14 -22.33
CA ALA A 73 6.98 1.25 -21.91
C ALA A 73 7.22 1.20 -20.39
N PHE A 74 8.30 1.81 -19.93
CA PHE A 74 8.46 2.10 -18.52
C PHE A 74 7.76 3.45 -18.34
N PRO A 75 6.46 3.46 -17.96
CA PRO A 75 5.80 4.71 -17.66
C PRO A 75 6.58 5.40 -16.54
N ASP A 76 6.51 6.72 -16.52
CA ASP A 76 7.12 7.46 -15.43
C ASP A 76 6.43 6.99 -14.12
N PRO A 77 7.19 6.59 -13.08
CA PRO A 77 6.62 5.96 -11.88
C PRO A 77 6.05 6.99 -10.90
N GLY A 78 6.21 8.28 -11.19
CA GLY A 78 5.86 9.38 -10.31
C GLY A 78 6.18 10.72 -10.95
N ILE A 79 6.21 11.79 -10.16
CA ILE A 79 6.58 13.11 -10.66
C ILE A 79 8.09 13.25 -10.80
N ARG A 80 8.55 13.79 -11.93
CA ARG A 80 9.99 13.93 -12.20
C ARG A 80 10.58 15.08 -11.40
N LEU A 81 11.63 14.81 -10.64
CA LEU A 81 12.42 15.82 -9.94
C LEU A 81 13.57 16.32 -10.82
N THR A 82 14.01 17.56 -10.57
CA THR A 82 15.11 18.19 -11.30
C THR A 82 16.14 18.73 -10.31
N LYS A 83 17.43 18.70 -10.70
CA LYS A 83 18.53 19.22 -9.88
C LYS A 83 18.36 20.70 -9.55
N GLN A 84 17.77 21.48 -10.47
CA GLN A 84 17.53 22.90 -10.28
C GLN A 84 16.49 23.16 -9.17
N ARG A 85 15.44 22.34 -9.09
CA ARG A 85 14.40 22.50 -8.07
C ARG A 85 14.74 21.79 -6.75
N GLN A 86 15.54 20.73 -6.79
CA GLN A 86 15.82 19.85 -5.65
C GLN A 86 17.34 19.64 -5.43
N PRO A 87 18.14 20.71 -5.27
CA PRO A 87 19.60 20.61 -5.28
C PRO A 87 20.17 19.77 -4.15
N ARG A 88 19.59 19.84 -2.93
CA ARG A 88 20.06 19.06 -1.76
C ARG A 88 19.92 17.57 -1.99
N LEU A 89 18.76 17.13 -2.48
CA LEU A 89 18.51 15.73 -2.83
C LEU A 89 19.50 15.23 -3.89
N PHE A 90 19.68 15.98 -4.98
CA PHE A 90 20.58 15.57 -6.07
C PHE A 90 22.04 15.52 -5.63
N SER A 91 22.50 16.44 -4.78
CA SER A 91 23.85 16.39 -4.20
C SER A 91 24.05 15.10 -3.41
N MET A 92 23.11 14.75 -2.53
CA MET A 92 23.18 13.51 -1.75
C MET A 92 23.21 12.26 -2.66
N ILE A 93 22.37 12.22 -3.70
CA ILE A 93 22.37 11.11 -4.66
C ILE A 93 23.71 11.01 -5.39
N GLU A 94 24.30 12.13 -5.80
CA GLU A 94 25.60 12.18 -6.47
C GLU A 94 26.73 11.65 -5.56
N ASP A 95 26.71 12.02 -4.28
CA ASP A 95 27.69 11.56 -3.29
C ASP A 95 27.58 10.05 -3.05
N VAL A 96 26.36 9.52 -2.87
CA VAL A 96 26.12 8.09 -2.68
C VAL A 96 26.49 7.30 -3.94
N ALA A 97 26.15 7.81 -5.13
CA ALA A 97 26.50 7.17 -6.40
C ALA A 97 28.03 7.09 -6.59
N LYS A 98 28.73 8.18 -6.27
CA LYS A 98 30.20 8.23 -6.29
C LYS A 98 30.82 7.22 -5.33
N ALA A 99 30.31 7.16 -4.09
CA ALA A 99 30.78 6.21 -3.08
C ALA A 99 30.52 4.75 -3.48
N ALA A 100 29.39 4.47 -4.14
CA ALA A 100 29.04 3.14 -4.65
C ALA A 100 29.77 2.74 -5.95
N GLY A 101 30.52 3.66 -6.57
CA GLY A 101 31.16 3.45 -7.88
C GLY A 101 30.15 3.29 -9.01
N GLN A 102 29.01 3.97 -8.92
CA GLN A 102 27.86 3.83 -9.80
C GLN A 102 27.59 5.13 -10.57
N PRO A 103 27.23 5.10 -11.88
CA PRO A 103 26.77 6.31 -12.54
C PRO A 103 25.48 6.83 -11.89
N VAL A 104 25.43 8.16 -11.77
CA VAL A 104 24.29 8.92 -11.25
C VAL A 104 23.03 8.62 -12.07
N PRO A 105 21.87 8.40 -11.43
CA PRO A 105 20.60 8.25 -12.13
C PRO A 105 20.30 9.42 -13.06
N LYS A 106 19.90 9.13 -14.31
CA LYS A 106 19.55 10.16 -15.30
C LYS A 106 18.20 10.82 -14.99
N SER A 107 17.31 10.10 -14.34
CA SER A 107 16.00 10.59 -13.92
C SER A 107 15.72 10.16 -12.49
N VAL A 108 15.26 11.12 -11.68
CA VAL A 108 14.83 10.92 -10.30
C VAL A 108 13.35 11.26 -10.24
N PHE A 109 12.56 10.39 -9.64
CA PHE A 109 11.11 10.54 -9.49
C PHE A 109 10.73 10.50 -8.02
N LEU A 110 9.76 11.33 -7.65
CA LEU A 110 9.06 11.23 -6.38
C LEU A 110 7.82 10.35 -6.57
N VAL A 111 7.67 9.32 -5.76
CA VAL A 111 6.56 8.35 -5.83
C VAL A 111 5.73 8.36 -4.55
N ASN A 112 4.52 7.81 -4.62
CA ASN A 112 3.57 7.80 -3.50
C ASN A 112 3.52 6.44 -2.81
N GLU A 113 4.67 5.95 -2.32
CA GLU A 113 4.79 4.62 -1.72
C GLU A 113 5.86 4.64 -0.61
N ILE A 114 5.80 3.71 0.35
CA ILE A 114 6.91 3.43 1.27
C ILE A 114 7.95 2.59 0.53
N ASN A 115 8.63 3.21 -0.43
CA ASN A 115 9.54 2.51 -1.31
C ASN A 115 10.62 3.43 -1.89
N ALA A 116 11.75 2.82 -2.26
CA ALA A 116 12.77 3.42 -3.08
C ALA A 116 13.30 2.34 -4.01
N PHE A 117 13.55 2.67 -5.28
CA PHE A 117 14.04 1.69 -6.23
C PHE A 117 14.94 2.32 -7.26
N VAL A 118 15.89 1.53 -7.77
CA VAL A 118 16.65 1.88 -8.98
C VAL A 118 16.31 0.91 -10.12
N ALA A 119 15.84 1.44 -11.23
CA ALA A 119 15.47 0.70 -12.43
C ALA A 119 16.30 1.14 -13.66
N GLU A 120 16.39 0.27 -14.67
CA GLU A 120 16.95 0.60 -15.98
C GLU A 120 15.84 0.74 -17.02
N ARG A 121 15.68 1.95 -17.57
CA ARG A 121 14.79 2.25 -18.70
C ARG A 121 15.53 2.04 -20.02
N ASN A 122 14.82 1.59 -21.07
CA ASN A 122 15.36 1.45 -22.43
C ASN A 122 16.53 0.45 -22.61
N ALA A 123 16.76 -0.47 -21.66
CA ALA A 123 17.78 -1.50 -21.81
C ALA A 123 17.44 -2.44 -23.00
N ARG A 124 18.38 -2.63 -23.93
CA ARG A 124 18.26 -3.62 -25.01
C ARG A 124 18.93 -4.91 -24.59
N LEU A 125 18.18 -6.02 -24.52
CA LEU A 125 18.68 -7.32 -24.06
C LEU A 125 19.42 -7.24 -22.70
N GLY A 126 19.03 -6.28 -21.85
CA GLY A 126 19.71 -6.01 -20.58
C GLY A 126 21.00 -5.19 -20.67
N PHE A 127 21.23 -4.44 -21.74
CA PHE A 127 22.41 -3.56 -21.87
C PHE A 127 22.03 -2.13 -22.27
N GLY A 128 22.81 -1.16 -21.76
CA GLY A 128 22.73 0.26 -22.15
C GLY A 128 21.49 1.01 -21.67
N GLY A 129 20.83 0.53 -20.61
CA GLY A 129 19.66 1.20 -20.04
C GLY A 129 20.02 2.49 -19.28
N GLU A 130 19.08 3.41 -19.23
CA GLU A 130 19.14 4.63 -18.43
C GLU A 130 18.68 4.36 -17.01
N ARG A 131 19.48 4.79 -16.02
CA ARG A 131 19.11 4.62 -14.62
C ARG A 131 18.03 5.61 -14.21
N VAL A 132 17.02 5.06 -13.57
CA VAL A 132 15.87 5.74 -13.01
C VAL A 132 15.84 5.44 -11.52
N LEU A 133 15.79 6.48 -10.68
CA LEU A 133 15.62 6.36 -9.24
C LEU A 133 14.20 6.83 -8.88
N GLY A 134 13.43 6.00 -8.19
CA GLY A 134 12.18 6.38 -7.53
C GLY A 134 12.41 6.52 -6.04
N LEU A 135 11.91 7.59 -5.42
CA LEU A 135 11.95 7.82 -3.98
C LEU A 135 10.55 8.15 -3.47
N GLY A 136 10.07 7.39 -2.50
CA GLY A 136 8.79 7.59 -1.86
C GLY A 136 8.77 8.87 -1.04
N LEU A 137 7.82 9.78 -1.30
CA LEU A 137 7.59 10.92 -0.43
C LEU A 137 7.30 10.51 1.04
N PRO A 138 6.38 9.57 1.31
CA PRO A 138 6.13 9.17 2.70
C PRO A 138 7.35 8.47 3.33
N LEU A 139 8.15 7.73 2.54
CA LEU A 139 9.43 7.16 2.99
C LEU A 139 10.44 8.25 3.40
N MET A 140 10.57 9.30 2.59
CA MET A 140 11.44 10.44 2.91
C MET A 140 10.97 11.19 4.15
N ARG A 141 9.66 11.20 4.44
CA ARG A 141 9.13 11.89 5.61
C ARG A 141 9.42 11.19 6.94
N VAL A 142 9.47 9.86 6.92
CA VAL A 142 9.60 9.02 8.11
C VAL A 142 11.04 8.58 8.38
N LEU A 143 11.85 8.38 7.34
CA LEU A 143 13.27 8.04 7.48
C LEU A 143 14.13 9.29 7.62
N THR A 144 15.22 9.18 8.39
CA THR A 144 16.26 10.22 8.46
C THR A 144 17.09 10.28 7.18
N VAL A 145 17.82 11.37 6.96
CA VAL A 145 18.73 11.51 5.81
C VAL A 145 19.75 10.36 5.74
N PRO A 146 20.44 9.96 6.82
CA PRO A 146 21.33 8.79 6.79
C PRO A 146 20.62 7.48 6.44
N GLN A 147 19.39 7.27 6.91
CA GLN A 147 18.58 6.10 6.55
C GLN A 147 18.18 6.12 5.07
N ILE A 148 17.82 7.27 4.50
CA ILE A 148 17.56 7.39 3.05
C ILE A 148 18.82 7.11 2.23
N LYS A 149 19.99 7.62 2.67
CA LYS A 149 21.28 7.27 2.04
C LYS A 149 21.53 5.77 2.06
N SER A 150 21.22 5.10 3.19
CA SER A 150 21.45 3.66 3.35
C SER A 150 20.56 2.85 2.40
N VAL A 151 19.30 3.26 2.20
CA VAL A 151 18.39 2.66 1.23
C VAL A 151 18.89 2.88 -0.21
N ILE A 152 19.29 4.10 -0.59
CA ILE A 152 19.82 4.38 -1.94
C ILE A 152 21.14 3.63 -2.21
N ALA A 153 22.02 3.54 -1.22
CA ALA A 153 23.26 2.80 -1.32
C ALA A 153 23.01 1.29 -1.51
N HIS A 154 21.99 0.74 -0.83
CA HIS A 154 21.52 -0.63 -1.05
C HIS A 154 21.03 -0.83 -2.49
N GLU A 155 20.16 0.05 -2.99
CA GLU A 155 19.66 -0.02 -4.37
C GLU A 155 20.79 0.03 -5.42
N PHE A 156 21.81 0.87 -5.19
CA PHE A 156 23.01 0.88 -6.03
C PHE A 156 23.85 -0.40 -5.92
N GLY A 157 23.77 -1.09 -4.79
CA GLY A 157 24.37 -2.42 -4.58
C GLY A 157 23.86 -3.47 -5.55
N HIS A 158 22.60 -3.42 -5.98
CA HIS A 158 22.08 -4.35 -7.01
C HIS A 158 22.76 -4.19 -8.38
N PHE A 159 23.29 -2.99 -8.67
CA PHE A 159 24.04 -2.70 -9.89
C PHE A 159 25.55 -2.81 -9.69
N HIS A 160 26.00 -3.00 -8.45
CA HIS A 160 27.39 -3.23 -8.10
C HIS A 160 27.74 -4.70 -8.35
N GLY A 161 28.24 -4.98 -9.56
CA GLY A 161 28.91 -6.25 -9.82
C GLY A 161 30.27 -6.24 -9.13
N GLY A 162 30.42 -6.99 -8.03
CA GLY A 162 31.74 -7.36 -7.51
C GLY A 162 32.52 -8.21 -8.53
N ASP A 163 33.32 -9.19 -8.09
CA ASP A 163 34.20 -10.01 -8.97
C ASP A 163 33.50 -10.77 -10.12
N THR A 164 32.17 -10.70 -10.23
CA THR A 164 31.42 -11.25 -11.37
C THR A 164 30.44 -10.22 -11.94
N LYS A 165 30.75 -9.71 -13.15
CA LYS A 165 29.85 -8.88 -14.00
C LYS A 165 28.49 -9.54 -14.33
N LEU A 166 28.27 -10.78 -13.87
CA LEU A 166 27.08 -11.59 -14.08
C LEU A 166 25.95 -11.30 -13.09
N GLY A 167 26.22 -10.66 -11.94
CA GLY A 167 25.22 -10.37 -10.91
C GLY A 167 24.02 -9.55 -11.43
N PRO A 168 24.24 -8.32 -11.96
CA PRO A 168 23.17 -7.49 -12.51
C PRO A 168 22.42 -8.16 -13.69
N PHE A 169 23.12 -8.96 -14.50
CA PHE A 169 22.49 -9.73 -15.57
C PHE A 169 21.51 -10.80 -15.05
N LEU A 170 21.90 -11.56 -14.02
CA LEU A 170 21.06 -12.60 -13.44
C LEU A 170 19.82 -12.06 -12.71
N TYR A 171 19.95 -10.92 -12.02
CA TYR A 171 18.83 -10.21 -11.42
C TYR A 171 17.78 -9.83 -12.47
N ARG A 172 18.23 -9.22 -13.58
CA ARG A 172 17.37 -8.85 -14.73
C ARG A 172 16.69 -10.06 -15.37
N THR A 173 17.42 -11.16 -15.54
CA THR A 173 16.88 -12.40 -16.09
C THR A 173 15.79 -13.00 -15.20
N ARG A 174 16.00 -13.02 -13.87
CA ARG A 174 14.96 -13.44 -12.91
C ARG A 174 13.71 -12.57 -13.02
N ALA A 175 13.86 -11.25 -13.03
CA ALA A 175 12.74 -10.32 -13.19
C ALA A 175 12.00 -10.48 -14.53
N SER A 176 12.70 -10.84 -15.61
CA SER A 176 12.08 -11.14 -16.90
C SER A 176 11.28 -12.44 -16.86
N ILE A 177 11.85 -13.52 -16.32
CA ILE A 177 11.19 -14.83 -16.22
C ILE A 177 9.97 -14.76 -15.28
N GLY A 178 10.09 -14.04 -14.16
CA GLY A 178 8.96 -13.78 -13.24
C GLY A 178 7.78 -13.12 -13.96
N ARG A 179 8.03 -12.03 -14.69
CA ARG A 179 6.99 -11.36 -15.50
C ARG A 179 6.37 -12.27 -16.56
N THR A 180 7.18 -13.11 -17.22
CA THR A 180 6.66 -14.09 -18.19
C THR A 180 5.73 -15.08 -17.52
N ILE A 181 6.07 -15.59 -16.32
CA ILE A 181 5.21 -16.51 -15.57
C ILE A 181 3.89 -15.82 -15.17
N THR A 182 3.94 -14.61 -14.61
CA THR A 182 2.74 -13.85 -14.22
C THR A 182 1.83 -13.57 -15.42
N ASN A 183 2.40 -13.17 -16.55
CA ASN A 183 1.63 -12.95 -17.78
C ASN A 183 0.98 -14.23 -18.31
N LEU A 184 1.67 -15.37 -18.18
CA LEU A 184 1.11 -16.68 -18.57
C LEU A 184 0.02 -17.15 -17.60
N GLN A 185 0.13 -16.84 -16.30
CA GLN A 185 -0.90 -17.13 -15.31
C GLN A 185 -2.18 -16.31 -15.56
N ASN A 186 -2.04 -15.01 -15.87
CA ASN A 186 -3.16 -14.11 -16.16
C ASN A 186 -3.89 -14.44 -17.47
N ALA A 187 -3.29 -15.25 -18.35
CA ALA A 187 -3.91 -15.69 -19.60
C ALA A 187 -4.91 -16.87 -19.42
N ASP A 188 -5.13 -17.32 -18.18
CA ASP A 188 -6.18 -18.27 -17.76
C ASP A 188 -6.27 -19.57 -18.60
N SER A 189 -5.11 -20.09 -19.00
CA SER A 189 -5.00 -21.29 -19.85
C SER A 189 -4.08 -22.34 -19.23
N PHE A 190 -4.43 -23.63 -19.28
CA PHE A 190 -3.60 -24.75 -18.76
C PHE A 190 -2.18 -24.80 -19.37
N LEU A 191 -1.96 -24.08 -20.46
CA LEU A 191 -0.68 -23.89 -21.15
C LEU A 191 0.42 -23.29 -20.27
N HIS A 192 0.09 -22.55 -19.20
CA HIS A 192 1.11 -21.99 -18.30
C HIS A 192 1.79 -23.05 -17.42
N LYS A 193 1.20 -24.24 -17.23
CA LYS A 193 1.67 -25.22 -16.22
C LYS A 193 3.11 -25.70 -16.41
N PRO A 194 3.59 -26.06 -17.62
CA PRO A 194 4.99 -26.43 -17.84
C PRO A 194 5.96 -25.26 -17.60
N PHE A 195 5.56 -24.05 -18.00
CA PHE A 195 6.35 -22.82 -17.80
C PHE A 195 6.37 -22.39 -16.34
N GLU A 196 5.26 -22.55 -15.61
CA GLU A 196 5.13 -22.32 -14.18
C GLU A 196 6.02 -23.30 -13.41
N TRP A 197 5.98 -24.59 -13.75
CA TRP A 197 6.84 -25.60 -13.14
C TRP A 197 8.32 -25.30 -13.38
N TYR A 198 8.70 -25.03 -14.62
CA TYR A 198 10.09 -24.70 -14.97
C TYR A 198 10.52 -23.38 -14.33
N GLY A 199 9.63 -22.39 -14.29
CA GLY A 199 9.82 -21.11 -13.63
C GLY A 199 10.06 -21.27 -12.14
N LYS A 200 9.24 -22.06 -11.44
CA LYS A 200 9.43 -22.41 -10.03
C LYS A 200 10.74 -23.15 -9.80
N LEU A 201 11.13 -24.06 -10.69
CA LEU A 201 12.45 -24.72 -10.63
C LEU A 201 13.59 -23.71 -10.80
N PHE A 202 13.52 -22.84 -11.81
CA PHE A 202 14.51 -21.79 -12.06
C PHE A 202 14.63 -20.86 -10.85
N LEU A 203 13.50 -20.39 -10.32
CA LEU A 203 13.48 -19.56 -9.12
C LEU A 203 14.11 -20.33 -7.95
N LYS A 204 13.67 -21.58 -7.70
CA LYS A 204 14.18 -22.48 -6.65
C LYS A 204 15.70 -22.62 -6.68
N THR A 205 16.25 -22.84 -7.86
CA THR A 205 17.67 -23.05 -8.05
C THR A 205 18.49 -21.75 -7.97
N THR A 206 17.89 -20.60 -8.29
CA THR A 206 18.58 -19.30 -8.31
C THR A 206 18.37 -18.45 -7.04
N PHE A 207 17.55 -18.88 -6.07
CA PHE A 207 17.36 -18.15 -4.79
C PHE A 207 18.63 -17.93 -4.00
N GLY A 208 19.54 -18.91 -3.99
CA GLY A 208 20.83 -18.77 -3.31
C GLY A 208 21.70 -17.65 -3.87
N ILE A 209 21.44 -17.20 -5.11
CA ILE A 209 22.10 -16.06 -5.74
C ILE A 209 21.39 -14.76 -5.34
N SER A 210 20.05 -14.72 -5.38
CA SER A 210 19.24 -13.57 -4.96
C SER A 210 19.61 -13.13 -3.54
N ARG A 211 19.60 -14.07 -2.58
CA ARG A 211 19.96 -13.78 -1.19
C ARG A 211 21.40 -13.28 -1.04
N ALA A 212 22.34 -13.83 -1.80
CA ALA A 212 23.72 -13.37 -1.78
C ALA A 212 23.88 -11.94 -2.35
N GLN A 213 23.04 -11.56 -3.32
CA GLN A 213 23.01 -10.19 -3.85
C GLN A 213 22.45 -9.20 -2.83
N GLU A 214 21.41 -9.58 -2.10
CA GLU A 214 20.84 -8.78 -1.01
C GLU A 214 21.89 -8.51 0.09
N TYR A 215 22.58 -9.56 0.56
CA TYR A 215 23.67 -9.39 1.55
C TYR A 215 24.83 -8.54 1.03
N ALA A 216 25.16 -8.65 -0.26
CA ALA A 216 26.21 -7.83 -0.87
C ALA A 216 25.80 -6.36 -0.97
N ALA A 217 24.53 -6.09 -1.30
CA ALA A 217 23.96 -4.74 -1.33
C ALA A 217 23.91 -4.12 0.08
N ASP A 218 23.48 -4.89 1.09
CA ASP A 218 23.53 -4.48 2.49
C ASP A 218 24.97 -4.16 2.92
N ALA A 219 25.93 -5.02 2.59
CA ALA A 219 27.33 -4.80 2.94
C ALA A 219 27.92 -3.57 2.24
N LEU A 220 27.53 -3.26 1.00
CA LEU A 220 27.91 -2.02 0.34
C LEU A 220 27.33 -0.81 1.07
N SER A 221 26.04 -0.86 1.42
CA SER A 221 25.36 0.20 2.15
C SER A 221 26.01 0.46 3.52
N VAL A 222 26.36 -0.60 4.26
CA VAL A 222 27.07 -0.48 5.53
C VAL A 222 28.44 0.16 5.37
N ARG A 223 29.20 -0.20 4.33
CA ARG A 223 30.52 0.41 4.05
C ARG A 223 30.44 1.89 3.68
N ILE A 224 29.37 2.29 2.98
CA ILE A 224 29.19 3.68 2.54
C ILE A 224 28.65 4.55 3.68
N VAL A 225 27.63 4.07 4.38
CA VAL A 225 26.84 4.89 5.32
C VAL A 225 27.18 4.51 6.77
N GLY A 226 26.95 3.25 7.14
CA GLY A 226 27.21 2.73 8.48
C GLY A 226 26.25 1.61 8.87
N VAL A 227 26.58 0.88 9.94
CA VAL A 227 25.75 -0.24 10.45
C VAL A 227 24.40 0.26 10.95
N GLU A 228 24.41 1.31 11.76
CA GLU A 228 23.20 1.81 12.44
C GLU A 228 22.14 2.34 11.46
N PRO A 229 22.45 3.22 10.48
CA PRO A 229 21.47 3.65 9.47
C PRO A 229 20.90 2.53 8.61
N VAL A 230 21.64 1.44 8.39
CA VAL A 230 21.16 0.28 7.62
C VAL A 230 20.21 -0.57 8.46
N GLN A 231 20.60 -0.91 9.69
CA GLN A 231 19.77 -1.75 10.56
C GLN A 231 18.45 -1.05 10.95
N THR A 232 18.51 0.24 11.24
CA THR A 232 17.34 1.02 11.64
C THR A 232 16.40 1.27 10.45
N SER A 233 16.91 1.53 9.24
CA SER A 233 16.06 1.69 8.05
C SER A 233 15.37 0.38 7.68
N LEU A 234 16.07 -0.76 7.72
CA LEU A 234 15.48 -2.08 7.47
C LEU A 234 14.34 -2.39 8.44
N ARG A 235 14.56 -2.12 9.73
CA ARG A 235 13.53 -2.32 10.75
C ARG A 235 12.34 -1.40 10.50
N ARG A 236 12.60 -0.11 10.30
CA ARG A 236 11.56 0.91 10.14
C ARG A 236 10.69 0.66 8.91
N ILE A 237 11.27 0.25 7.78
CA ILE A 237 10.53 -0.12 6.57
C ILE A 237 9.61 -1.33 6.83
N GLY A 238 10.11 -2.34 7.57
CA GLY A 238 9.31 -3.51 7.95
C GLY A 238 8.13 -3.18 8.88
N GLU A 239 8.28 -2.18 9.74
CA GLU A 239 7.22 -1.72 10.66
C GLU A 239 6.11 -0.95 9.96
N ILE A 240 6.44 -0.16 8.92
CA ILE A 240 5.50 0.83 8.36
C ILE A 240 5.03 0.53 6.93
N GLY A 241 5.66 -0.41 6.23
CA GLY A 241 5.35 -0.72 4.82
C GLY A 241 3.85 -0.90 4.54
N PRO A 242 3.13 -1.76 5.28
CA PRO A 242 1.69 -1.99 5.08
C PRO A 242 0.78 -0.83 5.54
N LEU A 243 1.29 0.10 6.34
CA LEU A 243 0.45 1.12 7.00
C LEU A 243 0.09 2.29 6.09
N PHE A 244 0.88 2.56 5.05
CA PHE A 244 0.64 3.71 4.19
C PHE A 244 -0.62 3.57 3.34
N ASP A 245 -0.90 2.38 2.82
CA ASP A 245 -2.14 2.11 2.07
C ASP A 245 -3.36 2.29 2.98
N SER A 246 -3.29 1.78 4.21
CA SER A 246 -4.34 1.98 5.21
C SER A 246 -4.57 3.46 5.51
N TYR A 247 -3.50 4.24 5.66
CA TYR A 247 -3.59 5.69 5.87
C TYR A 247 -4.23 6.41 4.66
N LEU A 248 -3.82 6.07 3.43
CA LEU A 248 -4.42 6.66 2.24
C LEU A 248 -5.92 6.39 2.16
N ASP A 249 -6.32 5.13 2.35
CA ASP A 249 -7.69 4.69 2.15
C ASP A 249 -8.64 5.19 3.24
N HIS A 250 -8.19 5.22 4.50
CA HIS A 250 -9.05 5.51 5.65
C HIS A 250 -8.94 6.95 6.16
N GLU A 251 -7.83 7.66 5.91
CA GLU A 251 -7.61 9.01 6.42
C GLU A 251 -7.55 10.04 5.28
N TYR A 252 -6.65 9.86 4.32
CA TYR A 252 -6.34 10.90 3.34
C TYR A 252 -7.41 11.04 2.24
N VAL A 253 -7.75 9.94 1.56
CA VAL A 253 -8.71 9.93 0.45
C VAL A 253 -10.10 10.40 0.90
N PRO A 254 -10.62 10.04 2.09
CA PRO A 254 -11.88 10.57 2.60
C PRO A 254 -11.88 12.09 2.79
N MET A 255 -10.75 12.71 3.15
CA MET A 255 -10.64 14.17 3.22
C MET A 255 -10.63 14.79 1.82
N LEU A 256 -9.88 14.18 0.90
CA LEU A 256 -9.79 14.62 -0.49
C LEU A 256 -11.16 14.63 -1.17
N ARG A 257 -11.95 13.57 -0.96
CA ARG A 257 -13.33 13.46 -1.47
C ARG A 257 -14.28 14.52 -0.92
N ARG A 258 -14.01 15.02 0.28
CA ARG A 258 -14.76 16.12 0.93
C ARG A 258 -14.25 17.51 0.54
N GLY A 259 -13.37 17.59 -0.46
CA GLY A 259 -12.91 18.87 -1.00
C GLY A 259 -11.84 19.55 -0.17
N VAL A 260 -11.08 18.81 0.64
CA VAL A 260 -9.94 19.34 1.38
C VAL A 260 -8.70 18.49 1.13
N ARG A 261 -7.56 19.15 0.89
CA ARG A 261 -6.27 18.51 0.66
C ARG A 261 -5.31 18.82 1.80
N PRO A 262 -5.31 18.03 2.89
CA PRO A 262 -4.34 18.20 3.96
C PRO A 262 -2.93 17.77 3.53
N PRO A 263 -1.87 18.08 4.30
CA PRO A 263 -0.51 17.68 3.94
C PRO A 263 -0.38 16.16 4.08
N LEU A 264 -0.01 15.49 2.99
CA LEU A 264 0.01 14.05 2.88
C LEU A 264 1.12 13.44 3.74
N ALA A 265 2.34 13.96 3.61
CA ALA A 265 3.50 13.43 4.29
C ALA A 265 3.40 13.67 5.81
N ASP A 266 3.08 14.90 6.23
CA ASP A 266 2.93 15.22 7.66
C ASP A 266 1.75 14.48 8.29
N GLY A 267 0.66 14.28 7.53
CA GLY A 267 -0.47 13.48 7.99
C GLY A 267 -0.08 12.02 8.24
N PHE A 268 0.72 11.42 7.35
CA PHE A 268 1.22 10.07 7.57
C PHE A 268 2.19 10.00 8.76
N ALA A 269 3.04 11.01 8.95
CA ALA A 269 3.90 11.08 10.12
C ALA A 269 3.07 11.13 11.43
N SER A 270 2.03 11.97 11.46
CA SER A 270 1.07 12.03 12.58
C SER A 270 0.33 10.71 12.78
N TYR A 271 -0.08 10.05 11.69
CA TYR A 271 -0.74 8.74 11.73
C TYR A 271 0.12 7.69 12.44
N LEU A 272 1.42 7.67 12.17
CA LEU A 272 2.35 6.75 12.85
C LEU A 272 2.59 7.06 14.33
N GLU A 273 2.16 8.24 14.81
CA GLU A 273 2.28 8.63 16.21
C GLU A 273 1.08 8.19 17.08
N SER A 274 -0.05 7.83 16.47
CA SER A 274 -1.24 7.28 17.15
C SER A 274 -0.90 6.02 17.95
N ALA A 275 -1.55 5.86 19.11
CA ALA A 275 -1.36 4.70 19.99
C ALA A 275 -1.71 3.37 19.29
N ASP A 276 -2.87 3.33 18.63
CA ASP A 276 -3.36 2.13 17.94
C ASP A 276 -2.44 1.77 16.76
N VAL A 277 -1.96 2.80 16.05
CA VAL A 277 -1.02 2.61 14.94
C VAL A 277 0.36 2.17 15.43
N ARG A 278 0.80 2.60 16.60
CA ARG A 278 2.05 2.11 17.22
C ARG A 278 1.95 0.63 17.60
N GLU A 279 0.81 0.17 18.10
CA GLU A 279 0.59 -1.25 18.36
C GLU A 279 0.66 -2.07 17.06
N MET A 280 0.03 -1.59 15.98
CA MET A 280 0.15 -2.20 14.65
C MET A 280 1.60 -2.23 14.15
N GLN A 281 2.37 -1.15 14.31
CA GLN A 281 3.80 -1.09 13.94
C GLN A 281 4.61 -2.17 14.66
N VAL A 282 4.37 -2.40 15.95
CA VAL A 282 5.04 -3.48 16.71
C VAL A 282 4.68 -4.84 16.12
N SER A 283 3.39 -5.10 15.89
CA SER A 283 2.92 -6.38 15.32
C SER A 283 3.52 -6.65 13.93
N PHE A 284 3.54 -5.64 13.05
CA PHE A 284 4.15 -5.75 11.73
C PHE A 284 5.66 -5.92 11.81
N GLY A 285 6.34 -5.17 12.68
CA GLY A 285 7.78 -5.30 12.90
C GLY A 285 8.17 -6.70 13.41
N GLU A 286 7.43 -7.25 14.37
CA GLU A 286 7.65 -8.62 14.88
C GLU A 286 7.41 -9.65 13.78
N SER A 287 6.32 -9.52 13.03
CA SER A 287 6.00 -10.40 11.90
C SER A 287 7.09 -10.36 10.83
N ALA A 288 7.59 -9.17 10.49
CA ALA A 288 8.66 -8.95 9.53
C ALA A 288 10.00 -9.56 10.01
N MET A 289 10.29 -9.50 11.31
CA MET A 289 11.49 -10.09 11.91
C MET A 289 11.42 -11.62 12.01
N GLN A 290 10.21 -12.15 12.25
CA GLN A 290 9.94 -13.59 12.42
C GLN A 290 9.60 -14.31 11.12
N ALA A 291 9.34 -13.57 10.03
CA ALA A 291 9.03 -14.11 8.71
C ALA A 291 10.06 -15.20 8.35
N LYS A 292 9.59 -16.46 8.37
CA LYS A 292 10.37 -17.59 7.87
C LYS A 292 10.42 -17.39 6.37
N GLY A 293 11.52 -16.81 5.89
CA GLY A 293 11.67 -16.44 4.47
C GLY A 293 11.12 -17.54 3.58
N ASP A 294 10.06 -17.20 2.84
CA ASP A 294 9.39 -18.15 1.95
C ASP A 294 10.47 -18.70 1.01
N PRO A 295 10.52 -20.01 0.76
CA PRO A 295 11.31 -20.59 -0.33
C PRO A 295 11.18 -19.86 -1.67
N TYR A 296 10.14 -19.04 -1.87
CA TYR A 296 9.89 -18.22 -3.05
C TYR A 296 10.09 -16.70 -2.87
N ASP A 297 10.42 -16.20 -1.68
CA ASP A 297 10.71 -14.78 -1.44
C ASP A 297 12.08 -14.39 -2.02
N SER A 298 12.15 -13.27 -2.73
CA SER A 298 13.40 -12.74 -3.28
C SER A 298 14.33 -12.18 -2.21
N HIS A 299 13.79 -11.80 -1.05
CA HIS A 299 14.55 -11.18 0.04
C HIS A 299 14.79 -12.17 1.20
N PRO A 300 16.01 -12.22 1.78
CA PRO A 300 16.23 -12.90 3.05
C PRO A 300 15.41 -12.24 4.17
N PRO A 301 15.06 -12.99 5.24
CA PRO A 301 14.42 -12.41 6.41
C PRO A 301 15.17 -11.19 6.95
N ILE A 302 14.45 -10.14 7.32
CA ILE A 302 15.04 -8.88 7.82
C ILE A 302 15.97 -9.14 9.00
N SER A 303 15.61 -10.07 9.90
CA SER A 303 16.45 -10.47 11.03
C SER A 303 17.83 -11.03 10.62
N GLN A 304 17.91 -11.75 9.49
CA GLN A 304 19.18 -12.26 8.96
C GLN A 304 20.01 -11.13 8.32
N ARG A 305 19.35 -10.21 7.60
CA ARG A 305 19.99 -9.04 6.99
C ARG A 305 20.57 -8.10 8.03
N ILE A 306 19.81 -7.79 9.09
CA ILE A 306 20.28 -6.98 10.22
C ILE A 306 21.51 -7.60 10.88
N ARG A 307 21.49 -8.92 11.13
CA ARG A 307 22.65 -9.63 11.70
C ARG A 307 23.86 -9.54 10.78
N ALA A 308 23.69 -9.89 9.50
CA ALA A 308 24.77 -9.86 8.52
C ALA A 308 25.36 -8.45 8.33
N ALA A 309 24.54 -7.40 8.38
CA ALA A 309 24.97 -6.00 8.33
C ALA A 309 25.86 -5.63 9.53
N GLY A 310 25.60 -6.21 10.71
CA GLY A 310 26.42 -5.98 11.91
C GLY A 310 27.82 -6.61 11.85
N ASP A 311 28.02 -7.60 10.98
CA ASP A 311 29.29 -8.32 10.83
C ASP A 311 30.19 -7.73 9.71
N VAL A 312 29.77 -6.62 9.08
CA VAL A 312 30.50 -6.02 7.95
C VAL A 312 31.69 -5.19 8.43
N GLU A 313 32.89 -5.56 8.00
CA GLU A 313 34.10 -4.79 8.24
C GLU A 313 34.20 -3.53 7.36
N GLY A 314 34.81 -2.47 7.90
CA GLY A 314 35.01 -1.20 7.20
C GLY A 314 33.71 -0.41 7.03
N ALA A 315 32.82 -0.47 8.01
CA ALA A 315 31.58 0.30 8.02
C ALA A 315 31.85 1.81 7.96
N GLY A 316 30.96 2.54 7.29
CA GLY A 316 30.86 3.98 7.40
C GLY A 316 30.52 4.42 8.83
N SER A 317 30.62 5.72 9.09
CA SER A 317 30.50 6.27 10.44
C SER A 317 29.30 7.20 10.64
N GLU A 318 28.35 7.25 9.70
CA GLU A 318 27.12 8.04 9.89
C GLU A 318 26.24 7.41 10.97
N SER A 319 25.66 8.25 11.84
CA SER A 319 24.62 7.83 12.78
C SER A 319 23.26 7.77 12.08
N ALA A 320 22.34 6.95 12.59
CA ALA A 320 20.96 6.94 12.12
C ALA A 320 20.20 8.23 12.47
N ASP A 321 20.67 8.98 13.47
CA ASP A 321 20.05 10.24 13.88
C ASP A 321 20.32 11.36 12.87
N GLY A 322 19.33 12.23 12.70
CA GLY A 322 19.43 13.37 11.80
C GLY A 322 18.06 13.88 11.38
N PRO A 323 18.03 14.94 10.55
CA PRO A 323 16.78 15.42 9.99
C PRO A 323 16.13 14.34 9.12
N HIS A 324 14.80 14.36 9.01
CA HIS A 324 14.08 13.50 8.08
C HIS A 324 14.47 13.78 6.62
N GLY A 325 14.41 12.75 5.77
CA GLY A 325 14.75 12.82 4.36
C GLY A 325 13.96 13.89 3.59
N VAL A 326 12.74 14.21 4.02
CA VAL A 326 11.89 15.26 3.45
C VAL A 326 12.58 16.62 3.45
N THR A 327 13.51 16.88 4.38
CA THR A 327 14.29 18.13 4.42
C THR A 327 15.24 18.31 3.23
N LEU A 328 15.50 17.23 2.48
CA LEU A 328 16.23 17.29 1.20
C LEU A 328 15.37 17.82 0.05
N LEU A 329 14.05 17.90 0.26
CA LEU A 329 13.10 18.44 -0.70
C LEU A 329 12.83 19.92 -0.40
N ASP A 330 12.68 20.69 -1.46
CA ASP A 330 12.18 22.06 -1.47
C ASP A 330 10.74 22.06 -2.00
N ASP A 331 9.89 22.95 -1.49
CA ASP A 331 8.49 23.14 -1.95
C ASP A 331 7.65 21.86 -1.89
N VAL A 332 7.65 21.21 -0.71
CA VAL A 332 6.96 19.92 -0.47
C VAL A 332 5.47 20.02 -0.76
N ASP A 333 4.80 21.14 -0.42
CA ASP A 333 3.37 21.33 -0.69
C ASP A 333 3.03 21.24 -2.19
N THR A 334 3.87 21.81 -3.05
CA THR A 334 3.72 21.72 -4.50
C THR A 334 4.01 20.31 -4.99
N LEU A 335 5.04 19.65 -4.44
CA LEU A 335 5.36 18.26 -4.78
C LEU A 335 4.20 17.32 -4.40
N GLU A 336 3.60 17.48 -3.23
CA GLU A 336 2.44 16.71 -2.79
C GLU A 336 1.25 16.92 -3.73
N ARG A 337 0.94 18.17 -4.07
CA ARG A 337 -0.14 18.48 -5.01
C ARG A 337 0.08 17.80 -6.35
N ASP A 338 1.26 17.97 -6.93
CA ASP A 338 1.59 17.43 -8.24
C ASP A 338 1.63 15.90 -8.22
N LEU A 339 2.09 15.31 -7.11
CA LEU A 339 2.06 13.86 -6.88
C LEU A 339 0.62 13.34 -6.80
N MET A 340 -0.30 14.04 -6.13
CA MET A 340 -1.70 13.64 -6.07
C MET A 340 -2.41 13.76 -7.41
N VAL A 341 -2.10 14.78 -8.21
CA VAL A 341 -2.58 14.86 -9.61
C VAL A 341 -2.07 13.67 -10.42
N PHE A 342 -0.81 13.29 -10.24
CA PHE A 342 -0.21 12.14 -10.92
C PHE A 342 -0.87 10.82 -10.50
N VAL A 343 -1.01 10.56 -9.20
CA VAL A 343 -1.57 9.30 -8.67
C VAL A 343 -3.03 9.15 -9.05
N THR A 344 -3.83 10.19 -8.91
CA THR A 344 -5.27 10.15 -9.22
C THR A 344 -5.58 10.26 -10.72
N GLN A 345 -4.59 10.64 -11.54
CA GLN A 345 -4.77 11.00 -12.95
C GLN A 345 -5.87 12.06 -13.15
N ASN A 346 -6.12 12.89 -12.13
CA ASN A 346 -7.17 13.89 -12.13
C ASN A 346 -6.60 15.27 -11.78
N ARG A 347 -6.65 16.20 -12.75
CA ARG A 347 -6.15 17.57 -12.57
C ARG A 347 -7.00 18.40 -11.62
N SER A 348 -8.28 18.07 -11.42
CA SER A 348 -9.13 18.81 -10.48
C SER A 348 -8.64 18.68 -9.04
N VAL A 349 -7.83 17.66 -8.73
CA VAL A 349 -7.19 17.51 -7.41
C VAL A 349 -6.27 18.69 -7.09
N ALA A 350 -5.68 19.35 -8.10
CA ALA A 350 -4.89 20.56 -7.88
C ALA A 350 -5.73 21.77 -7.47
N GLU A 351 -7.03 21.76 -7.78
CA GLU A 351 -7.98 22.84 -7.47
C GLU A 351 -8.58 22.69 -6.06
N ILE A 352 -8.46 21.50 -5.46
CA ILE A 352 -8.89 21.24 -4.09
C ILE A 352 -8.03 22.10 -3.13
N PRO A 353 -8.67 22.94 -2.28
CA PRO A 353 -7.96 23.80 -1.34
C PRO A 353 -7.02 23.01 -0.43
N ALA A 354 -5.78 23.51 -0.30
CA ALA A 354 -4.85 23.01 0.70
C ALA A 354 -5.29 23.49 2.08
N ASP A 355 -5.30 22.56 3.03
CA ASP A 355 -5.66 22.85 4.42
C ASP A 355 -4.76 22.06 5.39
N SER A 356 -4.89 22.23 6.70
CA SER A 356 -4.21 21.47 7.75
C SER A 356 -5.11 20.37 8.29
N TRP A 357 -4.49 19.34 8.85
CA TRP A 357 -5.21 18.27 9.55
C TRP A 357 -6.09 18.78 10.69
N ALA A 358 -5.74 19.89 11.33
CA ALA A 358 -6.54 20.48 12.40
C ALA A 358 -7.91 21.00 11.90
N ARG A 359 -8.01 21.46 10.64
CA ARG A 359 -9.28 21.93 10.07
C ARG A 359 -10.14 20.79 9.50
N CYS A 360 -9.57 19.59 9.30
CA CYS A 360 -10.31 18.41 8.85
C CYS A 360 -11.42 17.97 9.83
N ALA A 361 -11.29 18.27 11.13
CA ALA A 361 -12.35 17.99 12.12
C ALA A 361 -13.67 18.70 11.78
N GLY A 362 -13.60 19.95 11.29
CA GLY A 362 -14.79 20.69 10.85
C GLY A 362 -15.43 20.08 9.60
N VAL A 363 -14.61 19.59 8.67
CA VAL A 363 -15.06 18.89 7.45
C VAL A 363 -15.80 17.59 7.79
N LEU A 364 -15.32 16.86 8.80
CA LEU A 364 -16.02 15.67 9.32
C LEU A 364 -17.37 16.04 9.93
N GLN A 365 -17.41 17.08 10.75
CA GLN A 365 -18.63 17.58 11.38
C GLN A 365 -19.66 18.02 10.32
N ASP A 366 -19.23 18.72 9.27
CA ASP A 366 -20.08 19.10 8.15
C ASP A 366 -20.66 17.86 7.44
N GLY A 367 -19.84 16.84 7.22
CA GLY A 367 -20.28 15.58 6.63
C GLY A 367 -21.33 14.84 7.47
N TRP A 368 -21.19 14.84 8.81
CA TRP A 368 -22.23 14.23 9.67
C TRP A 368 -23.52 15.05 9.70
N ARG A 369 -23.42 16.38 9.63
CA ARG A 369 -24.59 17.26 9.48
C ARG A 369 -25.32 16.95 8.17
N GLU A 370 -24.61 16.76 7.07
CA GLU A 370 -25.20 16.40 5.77
C GLU A 370 -25.92 15.05 5.82
N VAL A 371 -25.28 14.03 6.39
CA VAL A 371 -25.90 12.70 6.63
C VAL A 371 -27.18 12.84 7.47
N ALA A 372 -27.15 13.63 8.53
CA ALA A 372 -28.33 13.89 9.36
C ALA A 372 -29.42 14.63 8.57
N ALA A 373 -29.07 15.70 7.83
CA ALA A 373 -30.02 16.46 7.03
C ALA A 373 -30.70 15.62 5.94
N GLU A 374 -29.94 14.74 5.27
CA GLU A 374 -30.45 13.91 4.18
C GLU A 374 -31.41 12.82 4.67
N HIS A 375 -31.15 12.25 5.86
CA HIS A 375 -31.81 11.02 6.28
C HIS A 375 -32.71 11.16 7.51
N ALA A 376 -32.49 12.15 8.39
CA ALA A 376 -33.23 12.27 9.66
C ALA A 376 -34.75 12.32 9.48
N GLY A 377 -35.24 12.95 8.40
CA GLY A 377 -36.67 13.06 8.12
C GLY A 377 -37.36 11.74 7.73
N ARG A 378 -36.59 10.72 7.35
CA ARG A 378 -37.09 9.36 7.05
C ARG A 378 -37.10 8.44 8.27
N LEU A 379 -36.45 8.86 9.35
CA LEU A 379 -36.33 8.10 10.58
C LEU A 379 -37.41 8.58 11.58
N PRO A 380 -38.01 7.68 12.37
CA PRO A 380 -38.85 8.11 13.49
C PRO A 380 -37.99 8.87 14.50
N ALA A 381 -38.56 9.88 15.16
CA ALA A 381 -37.88 10.62 16.21
C ALA A 381 -37.38 9.69 17.32
N PHE A 382 -36.11 9.85 17.71
CA PHE A 382 -35.49 9.15 18.84
C PHE A 382 -34.36 10.00 19.44
N THR A 383 -34.00 9.75 20.69
CA THR A 383 -33.00 10.51 21.45
C THR A 383 -31.68 9.76 21.60
N CYS A 384 -30.67 10.40 22.23
CA CYS A 384 -29.43 9.73 22.59
C CYS A 384 -29.65 8.47 23.45
N GLU A 385 -30.62 8.46 24.37
CA GLU A 385 -30.90 7.29 25.22
C GLU A 385 -31.37 6.08 24.41
N ASP A 386 -32.13 6.32 23.33
CA ASP A 386 -32.65 5.26 22.47
C ASP A 386 -31.55 4.54 21.68
N ILE A 387 -30.35 5.14 21.52
CA ILE A 387 -29.23 4.56 20.77
C ILE A 387 -28.86 3.17 21.27
N ALA A 388 -28.84 2.94 22.59
CA ALA A 388 -28.51 1.64 23.14
C ALA A 388 -29.52 0.56 22.71
N SER A 389 -30.81 0.87 22.73
CA SER A 389 -31.86 -0.08 22.31
C SER A 389 -31.74 -0.44 20.83
N ILE A 390 -31.38 0.53 19.97
CA ILE A 390 -31.18 0.32 18.52
C ILE A 390 -29.89 -0.46 18.26
N ALA A 391 -28.78 -0.07 18.90
CA ALA A 391 -27.49 -0.72 18.68
C ALA A 391 -27.51 -2.20 19.11
N ARG A 392 -28.26 -2.52 20.18
CA ARG A 392 -28.38 -3.87 20.75
C ARG A 392 -29.51 -4.70 20.13
N GLY A 393 -30.39 -4.10 19.34
CA GLY A 393 -31.56 -4.79 18.77
C GLY A 393 -32.67 -5.08 19.78
N GLU A 394 -32.73 -4.31 20.87
CA GLU A 394 -33.65 -4.49 22.00
C GLU A 394 -34.88 -3.58 21.91
N ARG A 395 -34.99 -2.75 20.87
CA ARG A 395 -36.09 -1.80 20.69
C ARG A 395 -37.39 -2.53 20.31
N GLU A 396 -38.43 -2.32 21.11
CA GLU A 396 -39.77 -2.86 20.84
C GLU A 396 -40.33 -2.31 19.52
N ALA A 397 -41.05 -3.17 18.78
CA ALA A 397 -41.67 -2.79 17.52
C ALA A 397 -42.88 -1.89 17.79
N ASP A 398 -42.67 -0.58 17.78
CA ASP A 398 -43.78 0.36 17.91
C ASP A 398 -44.64 0.33 16.63
N GLY A 399 -45.96 0.38 16.79
CA GLY A 399 -46.95 0.04 15.76
C GLY A 399 -47.01 0.95 14.52
N ASP A 400 -46.07 1.90 14.37
CA ASP A 400 -45.95 2.80 13.21
C ASP A 400 -44.87 2.33 12.23
N ALA A 401 -45.20 2.41 10.93
CA ALA A 401 -44.58 1.69 9.82
C ALA A 401 -43.11 2.05 9.46
N ALA A 402 -42.35 2.75 10.32
CA ALA A 402 -40.94 3.08 10.07
C ALA A 402 -39.92 2.24 10.88
N GLY A 403 -40.35 1.47 11.88
CA GLY A 403 -39.77 0.16 12.29
C GLY A 403 -38.26 0.00 12.50
N ILE A 404 -37.51 1.01 12.94
CA ILE A 404 -36.09 0.84 13.30
C ILE A 404 -36.01 0.07 14.62
N ARG A 405 -35.55 -1.18 14.56
CA ARG A 405 -35.40 -2.07 15.73
C ARG A 405 -33.95 -2.36 16.08
N ASP A 406 -33.09 -2.34 15.07
CA ASP A 406 -31.69 -2.75 15.14
C ASP A 406 -30.85 -1.97 14.12
N LEU A 407 -29.54 -2.23 14.10
CA LEU A 407 -28.62 -1.63 13.13
C LEU A 407 -28.90 -2.03 11.68
N GLU A 408 -29.41 -3.25 11.43
CA GLU A 408 -29.71 -3.72 10.07
C GLU A 408 -30.88 -2.94 9.46
N THR A 409 -31.96 -2.79 10.23
CA THR A 409 -33.13 -2.00 9.86
C THR A 409 -32.83 -0.52 9.80
N PHE A 410 -31.99 0.00 10.72
CA PHE A 410 -31.49 1.38 10.66
C PHE A 410 -30.80 1.66 9.31
N ALA A 411 -29.79 0.84 8.94
CA ALA A 411 -29.07 1.00 7.68
C ALA A 411 -29.98 0.85 6.45
N ALA A 412 -30.91 -0.10 6.48
CA ALA A 412 -31.86 -0.30 5.38
C ALA A 412 -32.78 0.90 5.16
N THR A 413 -33.16 1.61 6.23
CA THR A 413 -33.95 2.85 6.15
C THR A 413 -33.12 4.03 5.63
N ILE A 414 -31.83 4.11 5.98
CA ILE A 414 -30.90 5.10 5.41
C ILE A 414 -30.76 4.88 3.89
N SER A 415 -30.42 3.66 3.47
CA SER A 415 -30.28 3.31 2.05
C SER A 415 -30.55 1.84 1.79
N ALA A 416 -31.54 1.58 0.92
CA ALA A 416 -31.86 0.23 0.45
C ALA A 416 -30.77 -0.41 -0.41
N GLN A 417 -29.78 0.38 -0.90
CA GLN A 417 -28.69 -0.11 -1.74
C GLN A 417 -27.57 -0.80 -0.94
N ILE A 418 -27.55 -0.67 0.39
CA ILE A 418 -26.53 -1.29 1.23
C ILE A 418 -26.74 -2.83 1.23
N PRO A 419 -25.75 -3.62 0.81
CA PRO A 419 -25.82 -5.09 0.84
C PRO A 419 -26.11 -5.59 2.24
N ARG A 420 -26.91 -6.66 2.36
CA ARG A 420 -27.43 -7.12 3.65
C ARG A 420 -26.32 -7.45 4.65
N GLU A 421 -25.27 -8.08 4.16
CA GLU A 421 -24.05 -8.45 4.88
C GLU A 421 -23.27 -7.25 5.44
N GLU A 422 -23.42 -6.05 4.86
CA GLU A 422 -22.73 -4.83 5.30
C GLU A 422 -23.60 -3.96 6.23
N ARG A 423 -24.90 -4.25 6.32
CA ARG A 423 -25.87 -3.37 7.00
C ARG A 423 -25.60 -3.14 8.47
N VAL A 424 -25.13 -4.15 9.21
CA VAL A 424 -24.83 -3.98 10.64
C VAL A 424 -23.69 -2.98 10.84
N GLY A 425 -22.60 -3.13 10.07
CA GLY A 425 -21.46 -2.21 10.12
C GLY A 425 -21.83 -0.80 9.64
N ALA A 426 -22.56 -0.71 8.53
CA ALA A 426 -23.07 0.57 8.04
C ALA A 426 -24.02 1.24 9.04
N GLY A 427 -24.89 0.46 9.69
CA GLY A 427 -25.82 0.94 10.71
C GLY A 427 -25.10 1.50 11.92
N ALA A 428 -24.07 0.81 12.42
CA ALA A 428 -23.24 1.30 13.51
C ALA A 428 -22.53 2.62 13.13
N TYR A 429 -21.97 2.68 11.92
CA TYR A 429 -21.33 3.89 11.41
C TYR A 429 -22.29 5.07 11.33
N TYR A 430 -23.46 4.90 10.68
CA TYR A 430 -24.43 5.98 10.55
C TYR A 430 -24.96 6.41 11.92
N LEU A 431 -25.33 5.47 12.80
CA LEU A 431 -25.80 5.81 14.14
C LEU A 431 -24.74 6.58 14.95
N GLY A 432 -23.46 6.21 14.81
CA GLY A 432 -22.32 6.97 15.35
C GLY A 432 -22.20 8.38 14.76
N ALA A 433 -22.37 8.54 13.44
CA ALA A 433 -22.34 9.85 12.78
C ALA A 433 -23.49 10.76 13.25
N PHE A 434 -24.69 10.20 13.41
CA PHE A 434 -25.86 10.88 13.96
C PHE A 434 -25.62 11.35 15.40
N LEU A 435 -25.05 10.48 16.26
CA LEU A 435 -24.65 10.84 17.62
C LEU A 435 -23.58 11.94 17.62
N ALA A 436 -22.55 11.81 16.79
CA ALA A 436 -21.47 12.79 16.67
C ALA A 436 -22.02 14.17 16.25
N HIS A 437 -22.92 14.21 15.26
CA HIS A 437 -23.58 15.45 14.84
C HIS A 437 -24.42 16.07 15.97
N ALA A 438 -25.21 15.26 16.67
CA ALA A 438 -26.05 15.73 17.76
C ALA A 438 -25.22 16.32 18.90
N MET A 439 -24.17 15.64 19.32
CA MET A 439 -23.21 16.15 20.31
C MET A 439 -22.56 17.46 19.86
N ALA A 440 -22.05 17.52 18.62
CA ALA A 440 -21.40 18.71 18.08
C ALA A 440 -22.36 19.92 18.04
N SER A 441 -23.63 19.68 17.69
CA SER A 441 -24.70 20.69 17.72
C SER A 441 -25.06 21.17 19.14
N HIS A 442 -24.65 20.42 20.17
CA HIS A 442 -24.84 20.74 21.59
C HIS A 442 -23.54 21.17 22.28
N GLY A 443 -22.63 21.78 21.52
CA GLY A 443 -21.46 22.47 22.05
C GLY A 443 -20.27 21.56 22.39
N PHE A 444 -20.24 20.34 21.86
CA PHE A 444 -19.03 19.52 21.91
C PHE A 444 -18.11 19.85 20.72
N GLU A 445 -16.81 19.98 20.98
CA GLU A 445 -15.77 20.17 19.96
C GLU A 445 -15.24 18.82 19.48
N VAL A 446 -15.13 18.64 18.17
CA VAL A 446 -14.52 17.45 17.56
C VAL A 446 -13.00 17.59 17.62
N ARG A 447 -12.33 16.57 18.17
CA ARG A 447 -10.87 16.46 18.19
C ARG A 447 -10.46 15.09 17.64
N THR A 448 -9.63 15.12 16.62
CA THR A 448 -9.06 13.94 15.98
C THR A 448 -7.82 14.37 15.20
N ALA A 449 -6.84 13.48 15.13
CA ALA A 449 -5.69 13.54 14.25
C ALA A 449 -5.66 12.24 13.43
N PRO A 450 -4.92 12.17 12.32
CA PRO A 450 -4.78 10.92 11.57
C PRO A 450 -4.46 9.74 12.49
N GLY A 451 -5.23 8.66 12.40
CA GLY A 451 -5.03 7.44 13.17
C GLY A 451 -5.51 7.51 14.62
N ASP A 452 -5.92 8.67 15.12
CA ASP A 452 -6.55 8.80 16.43
C ASP A 452 -8.08 8.63 16.32
N PRO A 453 -8.73 8.03 17.32
CA PRO A 453 -10.18 7.95 17.33
C PRO A 453 -10.81 9.35 17.34
N ILE A 454 -12.03 9.42 16.83
CA ILE A 454 -12.80 10.66 16.83
C ILE A 454 -13.38 10.87 18.22
N VAL A 455 -12.94 11.92 18.91
CA VAL A 455 -13.41 12.25 20.26
C VAL A 455 -14.13 13.60 20.25
N LEU A 456 -15.29 13.66 20.89
CA LEU A 456 -16.03 14.90 21.10
C LEU A 456 -15.89 15.35 22.55
N HIS A 457 -15.47 16.60 22.77
CA HIS A 457 -15.16 17.17 24.08
C HIS A 457 -16.06 18.35 24.45
N ARG A 458 -16.47 18.45 25.71
CA ARG A 458 -17.10 19.64 26.29
C ARG A 458 -16.63 19.84 27.73
N GLY A 459 -15.68 20.76 27.92
CA GLY A 459 -14.95 20.87 29.19
C GLY A 459 -14.14 19.60 29.47
N GLU A 460 -14.31 19.02 30.66
CA GLU A 460 -13.67 17.76 31.06
C GLU A 460 -14.39 16.51 30.54
N SER A 461 -15.60 16.68 30.01
CA SER A 461 -16.40 15.57 29.47
C SER A 461 -15.97 15.22 28.04
N SER A 462 -15.90 13.93 27.74
CA SER A 462 -15.58 13.44 26.39
C SER A 462 -16.30 12.14 26.04
N LEU A 463 -16.60 11.93 24.76
CA LEU A 463 -17.12 10.66 24.25
C LEU A 463 -16.55 10.37 22.86
N GLN A 464 -16.26 9.09 22.59
CA GLN A 464 -15.99 8.58 21.24
C GLN A 464 -17.29 8.01 20.67
N PRO A 465 -18.04 8.74 19.82
CA PRO A 465 -19.39 8.34 19.44
C PRO A 465 -19.43 7.02 18.65
N PHE A 466 -18.45 6.81 17.75
CA PHE A 466 -18.37 5.59 16.94
C PHE A 466 -17.99 4.37 17.77
N ASP A 467 -17.03 4.51 18.70
CA ASP A 467 -16.67 3.43 19.63
C ASP A 467 -17.83 3.12 20.59
N ALA A 468 -18.48 4.14 21.15
CA ALA A 468 -19.63 3.96 22.04
C ALA A 468 -20.75 3.14 21.39
N VAL A 469 -21.13 3.47 20.15
CA VAL A 469 -22.11 2.69 19.38
C VAL A 469 -21.60 1.27 19.09
N GLY A 470 -20.32 1.11 18.75
CA GLY A 470 -19.70 -0.20 18.53
C GLY A 470 -19.72 -1.09 19.78
N ARG A 471 -19.39 -0.54 20.95
CA ARG A 471 -19.41 -1.24 22.25
C ARG A 471 -20.82 -1.66 22.63
N LEU A 472 -21.82 -0.80 22.39
CA LEU A 472 -23.23 -1.14 22.56
C LEU A 472 -23.64 -2.30 21.65
N ALA A 473 -23.29 -2.24 20.36
CA ALA A 473 -23.59 -3.30 19.40
C ALA A 473 -22.96 -4.66 19.75
N ARG A 474 -21.79 -4.64 20.42
CA ARG A 474 -21.10 -5.85 20.92
C ARG A 474 -21.53 -6.28 22.32
N ASN A 475 -22.52 -5.60 22.92
CA ASN A 475 -22.98 -5.81 24.29
C ASN A 475 -21.91 -5.60 25.37
N GLU A 476 -20.87 -4.81 25.10
CA GLU A 476 -19.80 -4.42 26.03
C GLU A 476 -20.22 -3.26 26.96
N THR A 477 -21.38 -2.67 26.70
CA THR A 477 -22.01 -1.63 27.53
C THR A 477 -23.51 -1.93 27.58
N ASP A 478 -24.08 -1.93 28.78
CA ASP A 478 -25.51 -2.12 29.00
C ASP A 478 -26.29 -0.80 28.86
N VAL A 479 -27.61 -0.91 28.69
CA VAL A 479 -28.51 0.24 28.47
C VAL A 479 -28.50 1.20 29.67
N GLU A 480 -28.48 0.68 30.90
CA GLU A 480 -28.48 1.51 32.10
C GLU A 480 -27.22 2.36 32.23
N SER A 481 -26.06 1.77 31.92
CA SER A 481 -24.77 2.46 31.92
C SER A 481 -24.73 3.53 30.83
N TRP A 482 -25.24 3.22 29.63
CA TRP A 482 -25.35 4.21 28.55
C TRP A 482 -26.24 5.40 28.91
N CYS A 483 -27.42 5.14 29.49
CA CYS A 483 -28.31 6.21 29.92
C CYS A 483 -27.64 7.08 30.99
N ARG A 484 -26.94 6.48 31.95
CA ARG A 484 -26.18 7.21 32.97
C ARG A 484 -25.08 8.09 32.35
N ASP A 485 -24.36 7.58 31.36
CA ASP A 485 -23.34 8.35 30.64
C ASP A 485 -23.98 9.51 29.87
N CYS A 486 -25.12 9.28 29.20
CA CYS A 486 -25.87 10.33 28.52
C CYS A 486 -26.36 11.43 29.47
N GLU A 487 -26.79 11.07 30.69
CA GLU A 487 -27.21 12.02 31.72
C GLU A 487 -26.02 12.86 32.20
N GLN A 488 -24.89 12.24 32.49
CA GLN A 488 -23.65 12.92 32.91
C GLN A 488 -23.12 13.85 31.82
N LEU A 489 -23.19 13.42 30.56
CA LEU A 489 -22.84 14.22 29.41
C LEU A 489 -23.90 15.28 29.07
N GLY A 490 -25.06 15.28 29.72
CA GLY A 490 -26.16 16.23 29.47
C GLY A 490 -26.71 16.13 28.04
N ILE A 491 -26.72 14.93 27.46
CA ILE A 491 -27.21 14.65 26.10
C ILE A 491 -28.41 13.70 26.04
N SER A 492 -28.85 13.14 27.18
CA SER A 492 -29.98 12.20 27.28
C SER A 492 -31.17 12.47 26.37
N LYS A 493 -31.71 13.69 26.44
CA LYS A 493 -32.94 14.11 25.73
C LYS A 493 -32.66 14.79 24.40
N VAL A 494 -31.40 14.80 23.95
CA VAL A 494 -31.03 15.37 22.66
C VAL A 494 -31.65 14.52 21.57
N LEU A 495 -32.43 15.16 20.71
CA LEU A 495 -33.08 14.51 19.59
C LEU A 495 -32.04 14.19 18.50
N ILE A 496 -31.99 12.92 18.08
CA ILE A 496 -31.04 12.41 17.09
C ILE A 496 -31.63 12.43 15.68
N SER A 497 -32.93 12.17 15.53
CA SER A 497 -33.58 12.13 14.21
C SER A 497 -35.03 12.60 14.26
N GLY A 498 -35.70 12.61 13.10
CA GLY A 498 -37.03 13.20 12.90
C GLY A 498 -36.98 14.50 12.12
N THR A 499 -38.15 14.99 11.70
CA THR A 499 -38.29 16.19 10.86
C THR A 499 -37.67 17.44 11.48
N GLN A 500 -37.77 17.61 12.80
CA GLN A 500 -37.15 18.73 13.52
C GLN A 500 -35.62 18.74 13.41
N VAL A 501 -34.98 17.55 13.44
CA VAL A 501 -33.53 17.43 13.26
C VAL A 501 -33.14 17.70 11.80
N ALA A 502 -33.92 17.19 10.84
CA ALA A 502 -33.69 17.46 9.43
C ALA A 502 -33.77 18.98 9.12
N GLU A 503 -34.78 19.66 9.66
CA GLU A 503 -34.96 21.11 9.52
C GLU A 503 -33.80 21.88 10.17
N ALA A 504 -33.42 21.52 11.40
CA ALA A 504 -32.29 22.15 12.11
C ALA A 504 -30.94 21.94 11.41
N ALA A 505 -30.76 20.80 10.75
CA ALA A 505 -29.56 20.49 9.95
C ALA A 505 -29.56 21.16 8.56
N GLY A 506 -30.62 21.89 8.20
CA GLY A 506 -30.70 22.68 6.97
C GLY A 506 -31.29 21.93 5.76
N ALA A 507 -32.05 20.84 5.98
CA ALA A 507 -32.75 20.16 4.91
C ALA A 507 -33.75 21.11 4.22
N LYS A 508 -33.70 21.22 2.89
CA LYS A 508 -34.78 21.86 2.13
C LYS A 508 -36.01 20.93 2.20
N PRO A 509 -37.22 21.45 2.45
CA PRO A 509 -38.42 20.62 2.38
C PRO A 509 -38.48 19.99 0.99
N ASN A 510 -38.60 18.67 0.92
CA ASN A 510 -38.90 17.99 -0.34
C ASN A 510 -40.20 18.58 -0.86
N SER A 511 -40.13 19.29 -1.99
CA SER A 511 -41.31 19.62 -2.78
C SER A 511 -41.73 18.35 -3.49
N ASP A 512 -42.60 17.58 -2.83
CA ASP A 512 -43.51 16.64 -3.48
C ASP A 512 -44.94 17.16 -3.32
#